data_AF-A0A7Y3E733-F1
#
_entry.id   AF-A0A7Y3E733-F1
#
_cell.length_a   1.000
_cell.length_b   1.000
_cell.length_c   1.000
_cell.angle_alpha   90.00
_cell.angle_beta   90.00
_cell.angle_gamma   90.00
#
_symmetry.space_group_name_H-M   'P 1'
#
loop_
_entity.id
_entity.type
_entity.pdbx_description
1 polymer ?
#
loop_
_entity_poly.entity_id
_entity_poly.type
_entity_poly.pdbx_seq_one_letter_code
_entity_poly.pdbx_strand_id
1 'polypeptide(L)'
;MKRILQLTMISCMLFCGMDLCAQVAIGTDTLEDGAIFQMESGDKGLLIPRIALTDRTDTSTIDPSQVEGLWVYNTATAGSGNNRVSPGMYFWDGSEWIRIYNRGYSEQFFQTDVVRALNQTTEYTLTGLDQEITVPITGTYQVIVNGAYGAGLKPSGSNPGVGTCSIWLEVDGVKVEEMWLTSVSKK
;
A
#
# COMPACT_ATOMS: atom_id res chain seq x y z
N MET A 1 -72.02 7.50 6.94
CA MET A 1 -70.93 6.59 7.39
C MET A 1 -70.47 5.64 6.29
N LYS A 2 -71.35 4.83 5.65
CA LYS A 2 -70.94 3.87 4.60
C LYS A 2 -70.15 4.46 3.40
N ARG A 3 -70.57 5.63 2.89
CA ARG A 3 -69.86 6.32 1.78
C ARG A 3 -68.48 6.86 2.17
N ILE A 4 -68.31 7.31 3.41
CA ILE A 4 -67.01 7.79 3.92
C ILE A 4 -66.04 6.61 4.08
N LEU A 5 -66.53 5.48 4.59
CA LEU A 5 -65.75 4.24 4.72
C LEU A 5 -65.30 3.68 3.35
N GLN A 6 -66.15 3.80 2.32
CA GLN A 6 -65.80 3.41 0.96
C GLN A 6 -64.73 4.32 0.33
N LEU A 7 -64.81 5.64 0.54
CA LEU A 7 -63.79 6.55 0.03
C LEU A 7 -62.42 6.35 0.70
N THR A 8 -62.37 6.11 2.01
CA THR A 8 -61.10 5.81 2.70
C THR A 8 -60.49 4.49 2.26
N MET A 9 -61.32 3.47 2.00
CA MET A 9 -60.83 2.17 1.52
C MET A 9 -60.24 2.26 0.09
N ILE A 10 -60.88 3.04 -0.79
CA ILE A 10 -60.38 3.33 -2.15
C ILE A 10 -59.07 4.12 -2.10
N SER A 11 -58.97 5.13 -1.22
CA SER A 11 -57.73 5.90 -1.02
C SER A 11 -56.58 5.01 -0.50
N CYS A 12 -56.85 4.05 0.38
CA CYS A 12 -55.85 3.07 0.84
C CYS A 12 -55.38 2.15 -0.30
N MET A 13 -56.29 1.68 -1.17
CA MET A 13 -55.91 0.84 -2.31
C MET A 13 -55.07 1.58 -3.35
N LEU A 14 -55.35 2.87 -3.58
CA LEU A 14 -54.55 3.73 -4.46
C LEU A 14 -53.13 3.98 -3.94
N PHE A 15 -52.92 3.96 -2.61
CA PHE A 15 -51.62 4.14 -1.99
C PHE A 15 -50.79 2.84 -1.88
N CYS A 16 -51.45 1.67 -1.94
CA CYS A 16 -50.83 0.36 -1.72
C CYS A 16 -50.14 -0.22 -2.98
N GLY A 17 -50.32 0.40 -4.15
CA GLY A 17 -49.87 -0.14 -5.44
C GLY A 17 -48.65 0.54 -6.05
N MET A 18 -47.93 1.37 -5.30
CA MET A 18 -46.72 2.03 -5.79
C MET A 18 -45.49 1.32 -5.23
N ASP A 19 -44.81 0.55 -6.07
CA ASP A 19 -43.47 0.05 -5.82
C ASP A 19 -42.51 1.24 -5.79
N LEU A 20 -42.11 1.66 -4.59
CA LEU A 20 -41.12 2.70 -4.40
C LEU A 20 -39.73 2.09 -4.62
N CYS A 21 -39.17 2.34 -5.80
CA CYS A 21 -37.77 2.07 -6.11
C CYS A 21 -36.86 2.96 -5.24
N ALA A 22 -36.01 2.37 -4.39
CA ALA A 22 -35.16 3.09 -3.43
C ALA A 22 -33.73 3.33 -3.91
N GLN A 23 -33.42 3.06 -5.19
CA GLN A 23 -32.12 3.41 -5.77
C GLN A 23 -31.88 4.92 -5.79
N VAL A 24 -30.63 5.30 -5.60
CA VAL A 24 -30.19 6.70 -5.67
C VAL A 24 -29.25 6.87 -6.85
N ALA A 25 -29.74 7.51 -7.91
CA ALA A 25 -28.93 7.95 -9.05
C ALA A 25 -28.68 9.46 -8.95
N ILE A 26 -27.44 9.91 -9.13
CA ILE A 26 -27.06 11.32 -9.11
C ILE A 26 -26.34 11.64 -10.41
N GLY A 27 -26.86 12.61 -11.17
CA GLY A 27 -26.24 13.07 -12.42
C GLY A 27 -26.48 12.17 -13.63
N THR A 28 -27.36 11.17 -13.52
CA THR A 28 -27.75 10.26 -14.60
C THR A 28 -29.21 9.84 -14.46
N ASP A 29 -29.89 9.66 -15.59
CA ASP A 29 -31.25 9.11 -15.68
C ASP A 29 -31.23 7.61 -16.06
N THR A 30 -30.06 7.06 -16.40
CA THR A 30 -29.86 5.65 -16.74
C THR A 30 -29.11 4.96 -15.62
N LEU A 31 -29.81 4.11 -14.87
CA LEU A 31 -29.21 3.31 -13.79
C LEU A 31 -28.68 1.99 -14.35
N GLU A 32 -27.46 1.63 -13.94
CA GLU A 32 -26.86 0.33 -14.21
C GLU A 32 -27.50 -0.76 -13.34
N ASP A 33 -27.78 -1.91 -13.95
CA ASP A 33 -28.32 -3.07 -13.25
C ASP A 33 -27.36 -3.54 -12.14
N GLY A 34 -27.87 -3.61 -10.91
CA GLY A 34 -27.12 -4.04 -9.73
C GLY A 34 -26.57 -2.90 -8.85
N ALA A 35 -26.73 -1.63 -9.25
CA ALA A 35 -26.33 -0.49 -8.42
C ALA A 35 -27.50 0.04 -7.57
N ILE A 36 -27.34 0.02 -6.24
CA ILE A 36 -28.26 0.74 -5.33
C ILE A 36 -27.94 2.24 -5.27
N PHE A 37 -26.70 2.62 -5.59
CA PHE A 37 -26.22 3.99 -5.66
C PHE A 37 -25.32 4.16 -6.88
N GLN A 38 -25.64 5.14 -7.73
CA GLN A 38 -24.84 5.52 -8.90
C GLN A 38 -24.65 7.03 -8.92
N MET A 39 -23.43 7.47 -9.23
CA MET A 39 -23.10 8.88 -9.42
C MET A 39 -22.33 9.04 -10.72
N GLU A 40 -22.78 9.95 -11.57
CA GLU A 40 -22.09 10.36 -12.78
C GLU A 40 -21.83 11.87 -12.75
N SER A 41 -20.60 12.26 -13.05
CA SER A 41 -20.21 13.66 -13.19
C SER A 41 -18.98 13.76 -14.08
N GLY A 42 -18.98 14.73 -15.00
CA GLY A 42 -17.81 15.01 -15.83
C GLY A 42 -16.74 15.85 -15.14
N ASP A 43 -17.04 16.47 -13.99
CA ASP A 43 -16.17 17.47 -13.36
C ASP A 43 -16.22 17.50 -11.81
N LYS A 44 -17.02 16.65 -11.15
CA LYS A 44 -17.10 16.52 -9.69
C LYS A 44 -16.69 15.12 -9.23
N GLY A 45 -16.28 15.03 -7.97
CA GLY A 45 -15.98 13.77 -7.30
C GLY A 45 -16.82 13.58 -6.04
N LEU A 46 -16.74 12.37 -5.47
CA LEU A 46 -17.38 12.04 -4.20
C LEU A 46 -16.51 12.48 -3.03
N LEU A 47 -17.04 13.39 -2.20
CA LEU A 47 -16.45 13.72 -0.91
C LEU A 47 -17.08 12.84 0.17
N ILE A 48 -16.36 11.80 0.59
CA ILE A 48 -16.80 10.92 1.67
C ILE A 48 -16.55 11.55 3.07
N PRO A 49 -17.13 10.99 4.15
CA PRO A 49 -16.93 11.51 5.51
C PRO A 49 -15.46 11.64 5.89
N ARG A 50 -15.07 12.83 6.38
CA ARG A 50 -13.74 13.10 6.90
C ARG A 50 -13.72 12.86 8.40
N ILE A 51 -12.99 11.84 8.82
CA ILE A 51 -12.93 11.39 10.21
C ILE A 51 -11.48 11.52 10.71
N ALA A 52 -11.29 11.88 11.96
CA ALA A 52 -9.97 11.93 12.59
C ALA A 52 -9.79 10.67 13.43
N LEU A 53 -9.31 9.58 12.81
CA LEU A 53 -9.13 8.31 13.52
C LEU A 53 -8.02 8.41 14.56
N THR A 54 -8.20 7.79 15.72
CA THR A 54 -7.19 7.76 16.78
C THR A 54 -6.12 6.69 16.55
N ASP A 55 -6.50 5.56 15.94
CA ASP A 55 -5.63 4.46 15.49
C ASP A 55 -6.43 3.51 14.57
N ARG A 56 -5.83 2.39 14.15
CA ARG A 56 -6.50 1.38 13.31
C ARG A 56 -7.62 0.64 14.03
N THR A 57 -7.63 0.61 15.34
CA THR A 57 -8.65 -0.08 16.17
C THR A 57 -9.68 0.88 16.75
N ASP A 58 -9.73 2.12 16.25
CA ASP A 58 -10.63 3.15 16.74
C ASP A 58 -12.09 2.77 16.52
N THR A 59 -12.75 2.42 17.62
CA THR A 59 -14.19 2.12 17.69
C THR A 59 -15.01 3.25 18.32
N SER A 60 -14.37 4.35 18.72
CA SER A 60 -14.98 5.41 19.52
C SER A 60 -15.38 6.63 18.69
N THR A 61 -14.67 6.91 17.61
CA THR A 61 -14.87 8.14 16.82
C THR A 61 -16.17 8.11 16.01
N ILE A 62 -16.69 6.92 15.69
CA ILE A 62 -17.97 6.75 14.99
C ILE A 62 -18.97 6.07 15.93
N ASP A 63 -20.09 6.75 16.20
CA ASP A 63 -21.15 6.33 17.13
C ASP A 63 -22.43 5.95 16.36
N PRO A 64 -23.18 4.89 16.76
CA PRO A 64 -22.96 4.00 17.90
C PRO A 64 -21.95 2.88 17.69
N SER A 65 -21.64 2.53 16.43
CA SER A 65 -20.63 1.52 16.10
C SER A 65 -20.20 1.61 14.64
N GLN A 66 -19.03 1.04 14.36
CA GLN A 66 -18.53 0.83 13.00
C GLN A 66 -19.14 -0.45 12.44
N VAL A 67 -19.85 -0.34 11.32
CA VAL A 67 -20.35 -1.48 10.55
C VAL A 67 -19.27 -1.90 9.55
N GLU A 68 -19.08 -3.21 9.37
CA GLU A 68 -18.17 -3.74 8.35
C GLU A 68 -18.52 -3.17 6.97
N GLY A 69 -17.50 -2.72 6.23
CA GLY A 69 -17.66 -2.08 4.93
C GLY A 69 -17.95 -0.57 4.99
N LEU A 70 -17.83 0.10 6.15
CA LEU A 70 -17.85 1.57 6.22
C LEU A 70 -16.59 2.20 5.64
N TRP A 71 -16.73 3.30 4.89
CA TRP A 71 -15.61 4.02 4.25
C TRP A 71 -15.48 5.43 4.80
N VAL A 72 -14.24 5.84 5.08
CA VAL A 72 -13.92 7.17 5.61
C VAL A 72 -12.62 7.70 5.01
N TYR A 73 -12.51 9.02 4.93
CA TYR A 73 -11.24 9.68 4.70
C TYR A 73 -10.66 10.05 6.06
N ASN A 74 -9.62 9.35 6.50
CA ASN A 74 -8.90 9.71 7.70
C ASN A 74 -8.12 11.01 7.49
N THR A 75 -8.20 11.92 8.45
CA THR A 75 -7.50 13.22 8.45
C THR A 75 -6.37 13.30 9.46
N ALA A 76 -6.27 12.34 10.38
CA ALA A 76 -5.30 12.35 11.47
C ALA A 76 -4.05 11.53 11.15
N THR A 77 -2.92 11.92 11.75
CA THR A 77 -1.78 11.02 11.97
C THR A 77 -1.76 10.67 13.45
N ALA A 78 -2.11 9.45 13.81
CA ALA A 78 -2.31 9.02 15.19
C ALA A 78 -1.99 7.53 15.37
N GLY A 79 -1.95 7.06 16.62
CA GLY A 79 -1.54 5.70 16.97
C GLY A 79 -0.02 5.48 16.88
N SER A 80 0.41 4.23 17.09
CA SER A 80 1.82 3.83 17.09
C SER A 80 2.02 2.43 16.53
N GLY A 81 3.22 2.14 16.03
CA GLY A 81 3.58 0.83 15.47
C GLY A 81 2.62 0.40 14.37
N ASN A 82 2.17 -0.86 14.42
CA ASN A 82 1.27 -1.45 13.43
C ASN A 82 -0.16 -0.87 13.43
N ASN A 83 -0.55 -0.13 14.47
CA ASN A 83 -1.86 0.50 14.60
C ASN A 83 -1.87 1.97 14.17
N ARG A 84 -0.74 2.50 13.68
CA ARG A 84 -0.64 3.89 13.25
C ARG A 84 -1.53 4.14 12.03
N VAL A 85 -2.25 5.26 12.06
CA VAL A 85 -3.01 5.79 10.93
C VAL A 85 -2.34 7.05 10.38
N SER A 86 -2.61 7.35 9.12
CA SER A 86 -2.16 8.57 8.45
C SER A 86 -3.26 9.06 7.51
N PRO A 87 -3.23 10.32 7.04
CA PRO A 87 -4.27 10.83 6.16
C PRO A 87 -4.45 9.97 4.90
N GLY A 88 -5.69 9.63 4.56
CA GLY A 88 -6.01 8.79 3.40
C GLY A 88 -7.33 8.05 3.52
N MET A 89 -7.61 7.21 2.52
CA MET A 89 -8.84 6.43 2.41
C MET A 89 -8.75 5.15 3.25
N TYR A 90 -9.75 4.91 4.11
CA TYR A 90 -9.86 3.72 4.96
C TYR A 90 -11.25 3.09 4.84
N PHE A 91 -11.32 1.77 5.01
CA PHE A 91 -12.56 1.07 5.29
C PHE A 91 -12.45 0.23 6.57
N TRP A 92 -13.58 0.03 7.25
CA TRP A 92 -13.66 -0.86 8.41
C TRP A 92 -13.89 -2.30 7.93
N ASP A 93 -12.99 -3.23 8.28
CA ASP A 93 -13.10 -4.65 7.89
C ASP A 93 -13.85 -5.52 8.90
N GLY A 94 -14.44 -4.90 9.92
CA GLY A 94 -15.09 -5.58 11.04
C GLY A 94 -14.23 -5.65 12.31
N SER A 95 -12.90 -5.46 12.19
CA SER A 95 -11.95 -5.51 13.32
C SER A 95 -11.02 -4.30 13.38
N GLU A 96 -10.59 -3.78 12.24
CA GLU A 96 -9.71 -2.63 12.13
C GLU A 96 -9.97 -1.79 10.87
N TRP A 97 -9.51 -0.55 10.92
CA TRP A 97 -9.45 0.35 9.78
C TRP A 97 -8.31 -0.06 8.86
N ILE A 98 -8.67 -0.52 7.67
CA ILE A 98 -7.76 -0.90 6.60
C ILE A 98 -7.63 0.24 5.61
N ARG A 99 -6.40 0.67 5.36
CA ARG A 99 -6.13 1.69 4.35
C ARG A 99 -6.27 1.07 2.96
N ILE A 100 -7.06 1.70 2.08
CA ILE A 100 -7.33 1.18 0.72
C ILE A 100 -6.09 1.23 -0.18
N TYR A 101 -5.12 2.08 0.15
CA TYR A 101 -3.86 2.16 -0.57
C TYR A 101 -2.69 2.17 0.41
N ASN A 102 -1.93 1.08 0.42
CA ASN A 102 -0.58 1.11 0.94
C ASN A 102 0.30 1.77 -0.11
N ARG A 103 0.93 2.90 0.24
CA ARG A 103 2.03 3.44 -0.55
C ARG A 103 3.16 2.40 -0.49
N GLY A 104 3.20 1.49 -1.45
CA GLY A 104 4.39 0.67 -1.67
C GLY A 104 5.52 1.64 -1.98
N TYR A 105 6.46 1.76 -1.05
CA TYR A 105 7.67 2.54 -1.26
C TYR A 105 8.71 1.59 -1.83
N SER A 106 9.13 1.84 -3.07
CA SER A 106 10.18 1.09 -3.75
C SER A 106 11.22 2.09 -4.21
N GLU A 107 12.43 1.97 -3.68
CA GLU A 107 13.60 2.69 -4.14
C GLU A 107 14.54 1.70 -4.82
N GLN A 108 15.13 2.11 -5.93
CA GLN A 108 16.01 1.27 -6.72
C GLN A 108 17.30 2.02 -7.04
N PHE A 109 18.42 1.38 -6.73
CA PHE A 109 19.76 1.88 -7.04
C PHE A 109 20.39 1.00 -8.11
N PHE A 110 21.16 1.63 -8.99
CA PHE A 110 21.85 0.96 -10.08
C PHE A 110 23.34 1.24 -9.97
N GLN A 111 24.14 0.22 -10.28
CA GLN A 111 25.57 0.41 -10.47
C GLN A 111 25.81 1.37 -11.64
N THR A 112 26.59 2.42 -11.42
CA THR A 112 26.86 3.43 -12.45
C THR A 112 28.08 3.11 -13.30
N ASP A 113 29.03 2.35 -12.74
CA ASP A 113 30.30 2.00 -13.39
C ASP A 113 30.72 0.58 -13.10
N VAL A 114 31.32 -0.08 -14.08
CA VAL A 114 31.89 -1.43 -13.91
C VAL A 114 33.14 -1.34 -13.02
N VAL A 115 33.12 -2.05 -11.90
CA VAL A 115 34.24 -2.12 -10.97
C VAL A 115 35.04 -3.39 -11.22
N ARG A 116 36.36 -3.26 -11.31
CA ARG A 116 37.31 -4.38 -11.43
C ARG A 116 38.34 -4.29 -10.32
N ALA A 117 38.37 -5.29 -9.45
CA ALA A 117 39.43 -5.41 -8.46
C ALA A 117 40.75 -5.78 -9.15
N LEU A 118 41.79 -4.95 -8.99
CA LEU A 118 43.11 -5.15 -9.63
C LEU A 118 44.09 -5.91 -8.74
N ASN A 119 43.82 -5.99 -7.44
CA ASN A 119 44.69 -6.61 -6.45
C ASN A 119 43.85 -7.15 -5.27
N GLN A 120 44.49 -7.89 -4.37
CA GLN A 120 43.83 -8.53 -3.21
C GLN A 120 43.88 -7.68 -1.93
N THR A 121 44.49 -6.50 -1.98
CA THR A 121 44.81 -5.68 -0.80
C THR A 121 43.96 -4.42 -0.72
N THR A 122 43.34 -4.02 -1.83
CA THR A 122 42.46 -2.86 -1.94
C THR A 122 41.02 -3.35 -2.04
N GLU A 123 40.16 -2.81 -1.19
CA GLU A 123 38.72 -2.97 -1.32
C GLU A 123 38.19 -1.98 -2.36
N TYR A 124 37.24 -2.44 -3.18
CA TYR A 124 36.60 -1.62 -4.21
C TYR A 124 35.09 -1.63 -3.95
N THR A 125 34.52 -0.46 -3.71
CA THR A 125 33.07 -0.31 -3.57
C THR A 125 32.41 -0.30 -4.94
N LEU A 126 31.23 -0.93 -5.04
CA LEU A 126 30.43 -0.88 -6.28
C LEU A 126 29.80 0.50 -6.40
N THR A 127 30.28 1.31 -7.34
CA THR A 127 29.84 2.69 -7.53
C THR A 127 28.34 2.76 -7.79
N GLY A 128 27.62 3.60 -7.02
CA GLY A 128 26.18 3.77 -7.11
C GLY A 128 25.34 2.76 -6.30
N LEU A 129 25.98 1.77 -5.66
CA LEU A 129 25.28 0.78 -4.81
C LEU A 129 25.57 0.95 -3.31
N ASP A 130 26.60 1.70 -2.95
CA ASP A 130 26.82 2.16 -1.56
C ASP A 130 25.88 3.34 -1.28
N GLN A 131 24.70 3.07 -0.73
CA GLN A 131 23.58 4.01 -0.63
C GLN A 131 22.90 3.93 0.74
N GLU A 132 22.50 5.08 1.27
CA GLU A 132 21.66 5.15 2.45
C GLU A 132 20.17 5.08 2.06
N ILE A 133 19.42 4.21 2.75
CA ILE A 133 17.98 4.07 2.55
C ILE A 133 17.26 4.68 3.74
N THR A 134 16.52 5.78 3.50
CA THR A 134 15.62 6.33 4.53
C THR A 134 14.22 5.72 4.36
N VAL A 135 13.79 4.93 5.35
CA VAL A 135 12.47 4.32 5.33
C VAL A 135 11.39 5.35 5.70
N PRO A 136 10.32 5.52 4.90
CA PRO A 136 9.34 6.59 5.11
C PRO A 136 8.33 6.29 6.23
N ILE A 137 8.18 5.03 6.60
CA ILE A 137 7.26 4.56 7.63
C ILE A 137 7.89 3.42 8.45
N THR A 138 7.43 3.20 9.67
CA THR A 138 7.80 2.00 10.42
C THR A 138 7.10 0.78 9.82
N GLY A 139 7.84 -0.32 9.61
CA GLY A 139 7.28 -1.56 9.06
C GLY A 139 8.35 -2.56 8.66
N THR A 140 7.92 -3.70 8.11
CA THR A 140 8.82 -4.71 7.53
C THR A 140 9.13 -4.35 6.09
N TYR A 141 10.43 -4.34 5.74
CA TYR A 141 10.92 -4.04 4.40
C TYR A 141 11.59 -5.26 3.79
N GLN A 142 11.47 -5.39 2.47
CA GLN A 142 12.25 -6.35 1.69
C GLN A 142 13.37 -5.59 0.98
N VAL A 143 14.61 -6.06 1.17
CA VAL A 143 15.77 -5.60 0.41
C VAL A 143 16.16 -6.71 -0.54
N ILE A 144 16.22 -6.40 -1.84
CA ILE A 144 16.63 -7.35 -2.87
C ILE A 144 17.87 -6.80 -3.54
N VAL A 145 18.95 -7.59 -3.53
CA VAL A 145 20.19 -7.26 -4.24
C VAL A 145 20.40 -8.29 -5.34
N ASN A 146 20.43 -7.82 -6.59
CA ASN A 146 20.70 -8.64 -7.77
C ASN A 146 22.01 -8.17 -8.39
N GLY A 147 22.96 -9.09 -8.58
CA GLY A 147 24.26 -8.76 -9.16
C GLY A 147 24.96 -9.99 -9.71
N ALA A 148 25.79 -9.78 -10.72
CA ALA A 148 26.68 -10.81 -11.25
C ALA A 148 28.11 -10.55 -10.75
N TYR A 149 28.74 -11.59 -10.23
CA TYR A 149 30.12 -11.53 -9.75
C TYR A 149 30.96 -12.64 -10.38
N GLY A 150 32.15 -12.31 -10.85
CA GLY A 150 33.03 -13.24 -11.54
C GLY A 150 34.50 -12.92 -11.33
N ALA A 151 35.28 -13.94 -10.98
CA ALA A 151 36.73 -13.82 -10.92
C ALA A 151 37.34 -13.84 -12.34
N GLY A 152 38.21 -12.87 -12.63
CA GLY A 152 39.00 -12.83 -13.86
C GLY A 152 40.18 -13.80 -13.84
N LEU A 153 40.77 -14.07 -15.01
CA LEU A 153 42.03 -14.81 -15.10
C LEU A 153 43.15 -14.03 -14.39
N LYS A 154 44.04 -14.75 -13.72
CA LYS A 154 45.22 -14.13 -13.09
C LYS A 154 46.12 -13.54 -14.19
N PRO A 155 46.61 -12.29 -14.05
CA PRO A 155 47.50 -11.68 -15.04
C PRO A 155 48.78 -12.47 -15.32
N SER A 156 49.24 -13.30 -14.37
CA SER A 156 50.40 -14.18 -14.53
C SER A 156 50.30 -15.46 -13.68
N GLY A 157 50.47 -16.62 -14.32
CA GLY A 157 50.53 -17.95 -13.69
C GLY A 157 49.45 -18.94 -14.15
N SER A 158 49.65 -20.22 -13.87
CA SER A 158 48.79 -21.34 -14.30
C SER A 158 47.59 -21.63 -13.39
N ASN A 159 47.45 -20.87 -12.29
CA ASN A 159 46.42 -21.06 -11.28
C ASN A 159 45.18 -20.24 -11.63
N PRO A 160 43.97 -20.75 -11.33
CA PRO A 160 42.75 -19.98 -11.51
C PRO A 160 42.77 -18.72 -10.62
N GLY A 161 42.21 -17.63 -11.12
CA GLY A 161 41.93 -16.44 -10.32
C GLY A 161 40.80 -16.71 -9.34
N VAL A 162 40.92 -16.19 -8.12
CA VAL A 162 39.87 -16.23 -7.11
C VAL A 162 39.49 -14.80 -6.80
N GLY A 163 38.18 -14.56 -6.75
CA GLY A 163 37.61 -13.30 -6.35
C GLY A 163 36.64 -13.52 -5.20
N THR A 164 36.66 -12.62 -4.23
CA THR A 164 35.67 -12.51 -3.15
C THR A 164 34.98 -11.15 -3.21
N CYS A 165 33.69 -11.11 -2.92
CA CYS A 165 32.97 -9.88 -2.60
C CYS A 165 32.01 -10.12 -1.43
N SER A 166 31.62 -9.05 -0.76
CA SER A 166 30.53 -9.09 0.21
C SER A 166 29.51 -7.99 -0.07
N ILE A 167 28.29 -8.24 0.39
CA ILE A 167 27.21 -7.27 0.46
C ILE A 167 26.73 -7.31 1.91
N TRP A 168 26.60 -6.16 2.55
CA TRP A 168 26.13 -6.07 3.92
C TRP A 168 25.06 -5.00 4.07
N LEU A 169 24.29 -5.13 5.14
CA LEU A 169 23.31 -4.14 5.57
C LEU A 169 23.78 -3.52 6.88
N GLU A 170 23.74 -2.19 6.95
CA GLU A 170 23.96 -1.45 8.18
C GLU A 170 22.68 -0.76 8.63
N VAL A 171 22.46 -0.76 9.95
CA VAL A 171 21.39 -0.01 10.60
C VAL A 171 22.05 0.81 11.71
N ASP A 172 21.87 2.13 11.66
CA ASP A 172 22.46 3.07 12.62
C ASP A 172 23.98 2.91 12.79
N GLY A 173 24.69 2.65 11.69
CA GLY A 173 26.15 2.46 11.68
C GLY A 173 26.62 1.12 12.24
N VAL A 174 25.70 0.17 12.47
CA VAL A 174 26.01 -1.19 12.91
C VAL A 174 25.69 -2.17 11.79
N LYS A 175 26.67 -2.98 11.39
CA LYS A 175 26.46 -4.07 10.43
C LYS A 175 25.58 -5.14 11.05
N VAL A 176 24.37 -5.32 10.50
CA VAL A 176 23.37 -6.26 11.01
C VAL A 176 23.40 -7.60 10.29
N GLU A 177 23.82 -7.63 9.03
CA GLU A 177 23.89 -8.84 8.21
C GLU A 177 24.93 -8.66 7.10
N GLU A 178 25.62 -9.74 6.70
CA GLU A 178 26.56 -9.74 5.59
C GLU A 178 26.53 -11.08 4.84
N MET A 179 26.52 -11.00 3.52
CA MET A 179 26.64 -12.15 2.62
C MET A 179 27.96 -12.09 1.86
N TRP A 180 28.70 -13.20 1.88
CA TRP A 180 29.93 -13.38 1.13
C TRP A 180 29.67 -14.19 -0.15
N LEU A 181 30.18 -13.70 -1.28
CA LEU A 181 30.23 -14.44 -2.53
C LEU A 181 31.69 -14.67 -2.93
N THR A 182 31.97 -15.89 -3.39
CA THR A 182 33.29 -16.27 -3.92
C THR A 182 33.11 -16.82 -5.32
N SER A 183 33.97 -16.40 -6.24
CA SER A 183 34.02 -16.89 -7.61
C SER A 183 35.43 -17.32 -7.96
N VAL A 184 35.54 -18.32 -8.83
CA VAL A 184 36.81 -18.85 -9.33
C VAL A 184 36.77 -18.81 -10.86
N SER A 185 37.82 -18.26 -11.48
CA SER A 185 37.90 -18.18 -12.94
C SER A 185 37.89 -19.59 -13.53
N LYS A 186 37.08 -19.83 -14.56
CA LYS A 186 37.21 -21.07 -15.35
C LYS A 186 38.52 -21.02 -16.14
N LYS A 187 39.23 -22.15 -16.15
CA LYS A 187 40.39 -22.35 -17.03
C LYS A 187 39.94 -22.37 -18.49
#